data_AF-A0A434MPQ8-F1
#
_entry.id   AF-A0A434MPQ8-F1
#
_cell.length_a   1.000
_cell.length_b   1.000
_cell.length_c   1.000
_cell.angle_alpha   90.00
_cell.angle_beta   90.00
_cell.angle_gamma   90.00
#
_symmetry.space_group_name_H-M   'P 1'
#
loop_
_entity.id
_entity.type
_entity.pdbx_description
1 polymer ?
#
loop_
_entity_poly.entity_id
_entity_poly.type
_entity_poly.pdbx_seq_one_letter_code
_entity_poly.pdbx_strand_id
1 'polypeptide(L)' 'MKTFLLQFFTWWNSQTLGTRFHTWRHGKKVGQDEAGNVYYEGGVDSEGRTRRWVIYRDYAEASMIPPGWHGWMHHRVD' A
#
# COMPACT_ATOMS: atom_id res chain seq x y z
N MET A 1 -11.67 2.52 18.51
CA MET A 1 -10.73 3.11 19.49
C MET A 1 -9.44 2.32 19.66
N LYS A 2 -9.44 0.98 19.76
CA LYS A 2 -8.21 0.16 19.89
C LYS A 2 -7.22 0.29 18.72
N THR A 3 -7.72 0.43 17.49
CA THR A 3 -6.91 0.55 16.27
C THR A 3 -6.10 1.84 16.14
N PHE A 4 -6.50 2.92 16.82
CA PHE A 4 -5.84 4.23 16.70
C PHE A 4 -4.57 4.34 17.57
N LEU A 5 -4.56 3.68 18.73
CA LEU A 5 -3.40 3.64 19.64
C LEU A 5 -2.34 2.64 19.18
N LEU A 6 -2.75 1.52 18.56
CA LEU A 6 -1.81 0.54 18.01
C LEU A 6 -1.03 1.08 16.81
N GLN A 7 -1.59 2.02 16.02
CA GLN A 7 -0.88 2.67 14.91
C GLN A 7 0.34 3.50 15.36
N PHE A 8 0.42 3.90 16.64
CA PHE A 8 1.58 4.61 17.19
C PHE A 8 2.70 3.67 17.64
N PHE A 9 2.37 2.46 18.11
CA PHE A 9 3.33 1.54 18.73
C PHE A 9 3.61 0.27 17.93
N THR A 10 2.89 0.03 16.84
CA THR A 10 3.04 -1.18 16.02
C THR A 10 3.07 -0.80 14.54
N TRP A 11 4.26 -0.76 13.94
CA TRP A 11 4.42 -0.54 12.49
C TRP A 11 3.90 -1.71 11.64
N TRP A 12 3.48 -2.81 12.30
CA TRP A 12 2.93 -4.02 11.69
C TRP A 12 1.38 -4.05 11.67
N ASN A 13 0.68 -3.14 12.36
CA ASN A 13 -0.79 -3.04 12.29
C ASN A 13 -1.22 -2.00 11.25
N SER A 14 -1.33 -2.42 9.99
CA SER A 14 -1.76 -1.60 8.85
C SER A 14 -0.80 -0.43 8.53
N GLN A 15 -1.28 0.61 7.83
CA GLN A 15 -0.45 1.72 7.38
C GLN A 15 -0.20 2.72 8.51
N THR A 16 1.04 3.20 8.61
CA THR A 16 1.40 4.29 9.55
C THR A 16 0.75 5.62 9.14
N LEU A 17 0.57 6.54 10.09
CA LEU A 17 0.06 7.89 9.80
C LEU A 17 0.89 8.63 8.75
N GLY A 18 2.22 8.40 8.71
CA GLY A 18 3.11 8.95 7.68
C GLY A 18 2.75 8.43 6.28
N THR A 19 2.49 7.13 6.15
CA THR A 19 2.01 6.53 4.89
C THR A 19 0.64 7.09 4.50
N ARG A 20 -0.26 7.37 5.47
CA ARG A 20 -1.59 7.98 5.17
C ARG A 20 -1.44 9.36 4.56
N PHE A 21 -0.62 10.19 5.18
CA PHE A 21 -0.38 11.55 4.70
C PHE A 21 0.29 11.55 3.32
N HIS A 22 1.29 10.71 3.11
CA HIS A 22 1.94 10.57 1.80
C HIS A 22 0.96 10.09 0.72
N THR A 23 0.16 9.08 1.03
CA THR A 23 -0.82 8.52 0.08
C THR A 23 -1.91 9.54 -0.25
N TRP A 24 -2.36 10.35 0.71
CA TRP A 24 -3.34 11.41 0.44
C TRP A 24 -2.77 12.50 -0.47
N ARG A 25 -1.50 12.85 -0.30
CA ARG A 25 -0.87 13.94 -1.07
C ARG A 25 -0.38 13.51 -2.45
N HIS A 26 0.05 12.25 -2.60
CA HIS A 26 0.76 11.78 -3.79
C HIS A 26 0.19 10.49 -4.41
N GLY A 27 -0.69 9.78 -3.70
CA GLY A 27 -1.22 8.50 -4.15
C GLY A 27 -2.48 8.65 -4.99
N LYS A 28 -2.45 8.09 -6.20
CA LYS A 28 -3.61 7.82 -7.03
C LYS A 28 -4.06 6.38 -6.78
N LYS A 29 -5.33 6.21 -6.40
CA LYS A 29 -5.93 4.89 -6.19
C LYS A 29 -6.08 4.19 -7.54
N VAL A 30 -5.48 3.01 -7.69
CA VAL A 30 -5.55 2.18 -8.91
C VAL A 30 -6.67 1.15 -8.79
N GLY A 31 -6.76 0.47 -7.65
CA GLY A 31 -7.74 -0.59 -7.46
C GLY A 31 -7.74 -1.16 -6.05
N GLN A 32 -8.60 -2.14 -5.83
CA GLN A 32 -8.74 -2.87 -4.58
C GLN A 32 -8.87 -4.37 -4.91
N ASP A 33 -8.26 -5.24 -4.10
CA ASP A 33 -8.43 -6.69 -4.22
C ASP A 33 -9.61 -7.22 -3.37
N GLU A 34 -9.90 -8.50 -3.52
CA GLU A 34 -10.96 -9.21 -2.78
C GLU A 34 -10.67 -9.28 -1.27
N ALA A 35 -9.40 -9.25 -0.87
CA ALA A 35 -8.98 -9.21 0.54
C ALA A 35 -9.18 -7.82 1.16
N GLY A 36 -9.46 -6.80 0.34
CA GLY A 36 -9.68 -5.42 0.72
C GLY A 36 -8.42 -4.56 0.77
N ASN A 37 -7.27 -5.05 0.31
CA ASN A 37 -6.05 -4.26 0.16
C ASN A 37 -6.21 -3.30 -1.01
N VAL A 38 -5.70 -2.08 -0.84
CA VAL A 38 -5.85 -1.01 -1.81
C VAL A 38 -4.50 -0.68 -2.43
N TYR A 39 -4.46 -0.62 -3.75
CA TYR A 39 -3.27 -0.39 -4.54
C TYR A 39 -3.22 1.06 -5.01
N TYR A 40 -2.06 1.68 -4.84
CA TYR A 40 -1.82 3.07 -5.18
C TYR A 40 -0.61 3.18 -6.09
N GLU A 41 -0.69 4.10 -7.04
CA GLU A 41 0.42 4.56 -7.87
C GLU A 41 0.62 6.05 -7.65
N GLY A 42 1.84 6.56 -7.73
CA GLY A 42 2.04 7.99 -7.65
C GLY A 42 3.47 8.45 -7.57
N GLY A 43 3.71 9.66 -8.08
CA GLY A 43 5.05 10.23 -8.15
C GLY A 43 6.01 9.38 -9.00
N VAL A 44 7.30 9.66 -8.82
CA VAL A 44 8.38 9.02 -9.55
C VAL A 44 9.42 8.56 -8.54
N ASP A 45 9.92 7.35 -8.69
CA ASP A 45 11.02 6.84 -7.90
C ASP A 45 12.35 7.44 -8.35
N SER A 46 13.40 7.25 -7.56
CA SER A 46 14.76 7.73 -7.89
C SER A 46 15.27 7.25 -9.24
N GLU A 47 14.74 6.12 -9.73
CA GLU A 47 15.05 5.51 -11.02
C GLU A 47 14.12 5.95 -12.17
N GLY A 48 13.23 6.92 -11.94
CA GLY A 48 12.31 7.42 -12.99
C GLY A 48 11.05 6.57 -13.22
N ARG A 49 10.85 5.49 -12.46
CA ARG A 49 9.67 4.62 -12.55
C ARG A 49 8.53 5.14 -11.67
N THR A 50 7.28 4.85 -12.05
CA THR A 50 6.13 5.15 -11.20
C THR A 50 6.21 4.36 -9.89
N ARG A 51 6.13 5.03 -8.73
CA ARG A 51 6.09 4.30 -7.46
C ARG A 51 4.74 3.62 -7.31
N ARG A 52 4.76 2.34 -6.97
CA ARG A 52 3.59 1.49 -6.71
C ARG A 52 3.67 0.98 -5.28
N TRP A 53 2.59 1.09 -4.51
CA TRP A 53 2.52 0.54 -3.14
C TRP A 53 1.13 0.05 -2.81
N VAL A 54 1.03 -0.80 -1.79
CA VAL A 54 -0.21 -1.37 -1.28
C VAL A 54 -0.46 -0.91 0.15
N ILE A 55 -1.73 -0.66 0.46
CA ILE A 55 -2.22 -0.45 1.82
C ILE A 55 -3.07 -1.66 2.18
N TYR A 56 -2.55 -2.46 3.11
CA TYR A 56 -3.26 -3.62 3.64
C TYR A 56 -4.40 -3.20 4.56
N ARG A 57 -5.52 -3.92 4.45
CA ARG A 57 -6.69 -3.69 5.31
C ARG A 57 -6.39 -4.01 6.77
N ASP A 58 -5.70 -5.13 7.01
CA ASP A 58 -5.38 -5.64 8.34
C ASP A 58 -3.85 -5.71 8.56
N TYR A 59 -3.31 -6.93 8.69
CA TYR A 59 -1.89 -7.16 8.91
C TYR A 59 -1.09 -6.91 7.64
N ALA A 60 0.05 -6.25 7.76
CA ALA A 60 0.92 -5.96 6.62
C ALA A 60 1.74 -7.19 6.22
N GLU A 61 1.13 -8.11 5.49
CA GLU A 61 1.76 -9.35 5.00
C GLU A 61 1.92 -9.32 3.48
N ALA A 62 3.16 -9.39 2.99
CA ALA A 62 3.46 -9.38 1.55
C ALA A 62 2.79 -10.55 0.79
N SER A 63 2.66 -11.70 1.45
CA SER A 63 2.09 -12.91 0.89
C SER A 63 0.58 -12.83 0.65
N MET A 64 -0.11 -11.80 1.18
CA MET A 64 -1.54 -11.58 0.95
C MET A 64 -1.86 -10.88 -0.38
N ILE A 65 -0.84 -10.43 -1.11
CA ILE A 65 -1.03 -9.84 -2.45
C ILE A 65 -1.32 -10.97 -3.45
N PRO A 66 -2.45 -10.95 -4.18
CA PRO A 66 -2.75 -11.97 -5.18
C PRO A 66 -1.79 -11.86 -6.40
N PRO A 67 -1.63 -12.93 -7.19
CA PRO A 67 -0.60 -13.00 -8.23
C PRO A 67 -0.63 -11.87 -9.27
N GLY A 68 -1.82 -11.39 -9.66
CA GLY A 68 -1.96 -10.28 -10.61
C GLY A 68 -1.38 -8.97 -10.05
N TRP A 69 -1.83 -8.58 -8.86
CA TRP A 69 -1.34 -7.38 -8.18
C TRP A 69 0.15 -7.49 -7.77
N HIS A 70 0.63 -8.70 -7.47
CA HIS A 70 2.05 -8.95 -7.21
C HIS A 70 2.89 -8.68 -8.46
N GLY A 71 2.44 -9.14 -9.63
CA GLY A 71 3.09 -8.82 -10.91
C GLY A 71 3.12 -7.31 -11.18
N TRP A 72 2.00 -6.63 -10.97
CA TRP A 72 1.89 -5.19 -11.16
C TRP A 72 2.82 -4.41 -10.22
N MET A 73 2.88 -4.81 -8.95
CA MET A 73 3.74 -4.15 -7.95
C MET A 73 5.23 -4.26 -8.29
N HIS A 74 5.64 -5.38 -8.87
CA HIS A 74 7.03 -5.63 -9.29
C HIS A 74 7.33 -5.20 -10.73
N HIS A 75 6.44 -4.41 -11.36
CA HIS A 75 6.58 -3.95 -12.75
C HIS A 75 6.80 -5.10 -13.76
N ARG A 76 6.26 -6.28 -13.47
CA ARG A 76 6.35 -7.45 -14.37
C ARG A 76 5.21 -7.50 -15.38
N VAL A 77 4.08 -6.89 -15.02
CA VAL A 77 2.89 -6.75 -15.85
C VAL A 77 2.39 -5.31 -15.76
N ASP A 78 1.65 -4.88 -16.79
CA ASP A 78 1.08 -3.54 -16.91
C ASP A 78 -0.45 -3.62 -17.03
#